data_AF-W0GLS4-F1
#
_entry.id   AF-W0GLS4-F1
#
_cell.length_a   1.000
_cell.length_b   1.000
_cell.length_c   1.000
_cell.angle_alpha   90.00
_cell.angle_beta   90.00
_cell.angle_gamma   90.00
#
_symmetry.space_group_name_H-M   'P 1'
#
loop_
_entity.id
_entity.type
_entity.pdbx_description
1 polymer ?
#
loop_
_entity_poly.entity_id
_entity_poly.type
_entity_poly.pdbx_seq_one_letter_code
_entity_poly.pdbx_strand_id
1 'polypeptide(L)'
;MQLDFLESLLTNNSILLHHTAATWEAAVKIVFKPYYIIAPKLAMPHTRPKEGVLKNAFSLVSLTEPVLFADNQPVSLLIGFVRLMPKLI
;
A
#
# COMPACT_ATOMS: atom_id res chain seq x y z
N MET A 1 5.56 4.08 -18.46
CA MET A 1 5.67 2.87 -17.62
C MET A 1 4.68 3.05 -16.49
N GLN A 2 3.61 2.26 -16.47
CA GLN A 2 2.59 2.33 -15.43
C GLN A 2 3.12 1.48 -14.26
N LEU A 3 3.54 2.15 -13.18
CA LEU A 3 4.08 1.47 -11.99
C LEU A 3 2.91 1.06 -11.10
N ASP A 4 2.63 -0.24 -11.01
CA ASP A 4 1.71 -0.78 -10.02
C ASP A 4 2.45 -0.91 -8.68
N PHE A 5 1.90 -0.29 -7.64
CA PHE A 5 2.42 -0.31 -6.28
C PHE A 5 2.58 -1.74 -5.75
N LEU A 6 1.58 -2.58 -6.02
CA LEU A 6 1.56 -3.96 -5.58
C LEU A 6 2.70 -4.75 -6.21
N GLU A 7 2.89 -4.56 -7.52
CA GLU A 7 3.95 -5.20 -8.28
C GLU A 7 5.32 -4.80 -7.73
N SER A 8 5.55 -3.51 -7.47
CA SER A 8 6.82 -3.04 -6.90
C SER A 8 7.16 -3.74 -5.56
N LEU A 9 6.17 -3.97 -4.70
CA LEU A 9 6.41 -4.65 -3.42
C LEU A 9 6.59 -6.17 -3.56
N LEU A 10 5.87 -6.79 -4.50
CA LEU A 10 6.00 -8.21 -4.83
C LEU A 10 7.36 -8.50 -5.49
N THR A 11 7.75 -7.73 -6.50
CA THR A 11 9.05 -7.89 -7.19
C THR A 11 10.21 -7.68 -6.24
N ASN A 12 10.07 -6.78 -5.27
CA ASN A 12 11.09 -6.55 -4.23
C ASN A 12 11.02 -7.56 -3.07
N ASN A 13 10.09 -8.53 -3.11
CA ASN A 13 9.87 -9.54 -2.10
C ASN A 13 9.73 -8.93 -0.68
N SER A 14 9.02 -7.79 -0.60
CA SER A 14 8.85 -7.01 0.63
C SER A 14 7.61 -7.44 1.42
N ILE A 15 6.61 -7.98 0.73
CA ILE A 15 5.33 -8.44 1.30
C ILE A 15 4.93 -9.79 0.70
N LEU A 16 4.21 -10.61 1.47
CA LEU A 16 3.47 -11.78 0.99
C LEU A 16 1.98 -11.42 0.87
N LEU A 17 1.40 -11.65 -0.32
CA LEU A 17 -0.04 -11.49 -0.52
C LEU A 17 -0.76 -12.83 -0.30
N HIS A 18 -1.68 -12.84 0.67
CA HIS A 18 -2.59 -13.96 0.90
C HIS A 18 -3.99 -13.72 0.32
N HIS A 19 -4.19 -12.59 -0.37
CA HIS A 19 -5.47 -12.18 -0.93
C HIS A 19 -5.37 -11.91 -2.43
N THR A 20 -6.40 -12.30 -3.17
CA THR A 20 -6.60 -11.92 -4.57
C THR A 20 -7.55 -10.73 -4.67
N ALA A 21 -7.34 -9.87 -5.66
CA ALA A 21 -8.18 -8.72 -5.93
C ALA A 21 -8.49 -8.65 -7.43
N ALA A 22 -9.71 -8.26 -7.76
CA ALA A 22 -10.16 -8.15 -9.16
C ALA A 22 -9.56 -6.94 -9.89
N THR A 23 -9.18 -5.89 -9.17
CA THR A 23 -8.54 -4.70 -9.71
C THR A 23 -7.41 -4.24 -8.80
N TRP A 24 -6.48 -3.44 -9.32
CA TRP A 24 -5.37 -2.92 -8.53
C TRP A 24 -5.85 -1.94 -7.44
N GLU A 25 -6.94 -1.19 -7.66
CA GLU A 25 -7.54 -0.32 -6.63
C GLU A 25 -8.11 -1.14 -5.47
N ALA A 26 -8.77 -2.27 -5.79
CA ALA A 26 -9.25 -3.21 -4.80
C ALA A 26 -8.07 -3.85 -4.05
N ALA A 27 -6.98 -4.19 -4.75
CA ALA A 27 -5.77 -4.71 -4.15
C ALA A 27 -5.17 -3.69 -3.16
N VAL A 28 -5.05 -2.42 -3.56
CA VAL A 28 -4.57 -1.33 -2.69
C VAL A 28 -5.48 -1.19 -1.45
N LYS A 29 -6.80 -1.25 -1.61
CA LYS A 29 -7.74 -1.18 -0.48
C LYS A 29 -7.67 -2.37 0.47
N ILE A 30 -7.35 -3.57 -0.04
CA ILE A 30 -7.25 -4.79 0.75
C ILE A 30 -5.91 -4.82 1.51
N VAL A 31 -4.80 -4.63 0.79
CA VAL A 31 -3.44 -4.79 1.34
C VAL A 31 -3.10 -3.71 2.35
N PHE A 32 -3.64 -2.51 2.16
CA PHE A 32 -3.26 -1.33 2.96
C PHE A 32 -4.40 -0.78 3.80
N LYS A 33 -5.36 -1.62 4.17
CA LYS A 33 -6.29 -1.28 5.24
C LYS A 33 -5.63 -1.60 6.59
N PRO A 34 -5.46 -0.62 7.51
CA PRO A 34 -5.93 0.77 7.44
C PRO A 34 -4.97 1.71 6.69
N TYR A 35 -5.51 2.57 5.83
CA TYR A 35 -4.77 3.67 5.18
C TYR A 35 -5.12 5.00 5.86
N TYR A 36 -4.20 5.96 5.81
CA TYR A 36 -4.43 7.32 6.30
C TYR A 36 -4.31 8.32 5.15
N ILE A 37 -5.29 9.20 4.98
CA ILE A 37 -5.11 10.40 4.14
C ILE A 37 -4.45 11.46 5.03
N ILE A 38 -3.19 11.79 4.74
CA ILE A 38 -2.37 12.64 5.60
C ILE A 38 -2.24 14.08 5.06
N ALA A 39 -2.58 14.28 3.78
CA ALA A 39 -2.67 15.58 3.13
C ALA A 39 -3.57 15.49 1.89
N PRO A 40 -4.05 16.62 1.33
CA PRO A 40 -4.80 16.61 0.07
C PRO A 40 -4.06 15.82 -1.02
N LYS A 41 -4.77 14.86 -1.64
CA LYS A 41 -4.25 13.96 -2.69
C LYS A 41 -3.17 12.95 -2.26
N LEU A 42 -2.78 12.92 -0.98
CA LEU A 42 -1.74 12.04 -0.46
C LEU A 42 -2.29 11.09 0.61
N ALA A 43 -2.17 9.79 0.33
CA ALA A 43 -2.42 8.75 1.32
C ALA A 43 -1.15 8.00 1.70
N MET A 44 -1.11 7.57 2.96
CA MET A 44 -0.10 6.69 3.53
C MET A 44 -0.75 5.32 3.81
N PRO A 45 -0.79 4.43 2.80
CA PRO A 45 -1.15 3.05 2.99
C PRO A 45 -0.20 2.36 3.98
N HIS A 46 -0.74 1.77 5.05
CA HIS A 46 0.04 1.01 6.03
C HIS A 46 -0.68 -0.30 6.39
N THR A 47 0.08 -1.34 6.70
CA THR A 47 -0.47 -2.59 7.23
C THR A 47 0.12 -2.86 8.60
N ARG A 48 -0.64 -3.58 9.44
CA ARG A 48 -0.11 -4.03 10.74
C ARG A 48 0.99 -5.06 10.48
N PRO A 49 2.12 -5.02 11.21
CA PRO A 49 3.27 -5.89 10.95
C PRO A 49 3.03 -7.40 11.00
N LYS A 50 1.90 -7.85 11.55
CA LYS A 50 1.52 -9.28 11.62
C LYS A 50 1.07 -9.86 10.26
N GLU A 51 0.90 -9.02 9.24
CA GLU A 51 0.35 -9.38 7.92
C GLU A 51 1.47 -9.53 6.87
N GLY A 52 2.24 -10.61 6.92
CA GLY A 52 3.09 -11.01 5.78
C GLY A 52 4.26 -10.09 5.41
N VAL A 53 4.69 -9.19 6.30
CA VAL A 53 5.86 -8.32 6.06
C VAL A 53 7.14 -9.15 6.20
N LEU A 54 8.00 -9.13 5.17
CA LEU A 54 9.25 -9.90 5.15
C LEU A 54 10.47 -9.07 5.59
N LYS A 55 10.46 -7.78 5.28
CA LYS A 55 11.52 -6.82 5.60
C LYS A 55 10.96 -5.41 5.64
N ASN A 56 11.73 -4.48 6.22
CA ASN A 56 11.40 -3.06 6.14
C ASN A 56 11.48 -2.60 4.67
N ALA A 57 10.48 -1.85 4.21
CA ALA A 57 10.48 -1.27 2.89
C ALA A 57 9.59 -0.02 2.85
N PHE A 58 9.87 0.86 1.90
CA PHE A 58 9.01 1.97 1.56
C PHE A 58 8.81 2.03 0.05
N SER A 59 7.75 2.70 -0.39
CA SER A 59 7.48 3.00 -1.78
C SER A 59 6.88 4.40 -1.93
N LEU A 60 7.00 4.95 -3.13
CA LEU A 60 6.35 6.19 -3.53
C LEU A 60 5.71 5.96 -4.90
N VAL A 61 4.41 6.17 -5.00
CA VAL A 61 3.67 5.94 -6.25
C VAL A 61 2.80 7.15 -6.57
N SER A 62 3.03 7.74 -7.75
CA SER A 62 2.16 8.76 -8.32
C SER A 62 1.21 8.14 -9.34
N LEU A 63 -0.07 8.38 -9.20
CA LEU A 63 -1.11 7.91 -10.11
C LEU A 63 -1.39 8.97 -11.18
N THR A 64 -1.54 8.55 -12.43
CA THR A 64 -1.99 9.43 -13.52
C THR A 64 -3.46 9.80 -13.38
N GLU A 65 -4.27 8.87 -12.88
CA GLU A 65 -5.69 9.07 -12.56
C GLU A 65 -5.91 8.88 -11.06
N PRO A 66 -6.56 9.84 -10.36
CA PRO A 66 -6.80 9.71 -8.93
C PRO A 66 -7.76 8.57 -8.60
N VAL A 67 -7.48 7.85 -7.51
CA VAL A 67 -8.41 6.86 -6.93
C VAL A 67 -9.19 7.51 -5.81
N LEU A 68 -10.50 7.23 -5.75
CA LEU A 68 -11.36 7.68 -4.66
C LEU A 68 -11.23 6.76 -3.44
N PHE A 69 -10.82 7.36 -2.32
CA PHE A 69 -10.76 6.74 -1.00
C PHE A 69 -12.02 7.11 -0.18
N ALA A 70 -12.00 6.89 1.14
CA ALA A 70 -13.11 7.25 2.02
C ALA A 70 -13.57 8.71 1.81
N ASP A 71 -14.88 8.95 1.97
CA ASP A 71 -15.53 10.26 1.81
C ASP A 71 -15.27 10.93 0.44
N ASN A 72 -15.11 10.13 -0.62
CA ASN A 72 -14.82 10.59 -1.98
C ASN A 72 -13.55 11.46 -2.09
N GLN A 73 -12.59 11.30 -1.18
CA GLN A 73 -11.34 12.03 -1.27
C GLN A 73 -10.47 11.46 -2.40
N PRO A 74 -10.10 12.27 -3.42
CA PRO A 74 -9.24 11.81 -4.51
C PRO A 74 -7.79 11.75 -4.04
N VAL A 75 -7.13 10.62 -4.29
CA VAL A 75 -5.71 10.40 -3.98
C VAL A 75 -4.96 10.12 -5.27
N SER A 76 -3.86 10.83 -5.48
CA SER A 76 -2.97 10.65 -6.64
C SER A 76 -1.52 10.38 -6.23
N LEU A 77 -1.21 10.42 -4.93
CA LEU A 77 0.10 10.08 -4.39
C LEU A 77 -0.06 9.10 -3.23
N LEU A 78 0.71 8.03 -3.27
CA LEU A 78 0.75 6.98 -2.24
C LEU A 78 2.16 6.87 -1.69
N ILE A 79 2.29 6.93 -0.36
CA ILE A 79 3.53 6.61 0.35
C ILE A 79 3.31 5.32 1.14
N GLY A 80 3.80 4.21 0.60
CA GLY A 80 3.73 2.92 1.27
C GLY A 80 4.88 2.77 2.25
N PHE A 81 4.60 2.32 3.47
CA PHE A 81 5.63 1.92 4.42
C PHE A 81 5.25 0.60 5.06
N VAL A 82 6.21 -0.33 5.14
CA VAL A 82 6.07 -1.58 5.88
C VAL A 82 7.25 -1.76 6.81
N ARG A 83 6.97 -2.22 8.02
CA ARG A 83 7.98 -2.49 9.04
C ARG A 83 7.85 -3.93 9.51
N LEU A 84 8.94 -4.68 9.43
CA LEU A 84 9.07 -5.96 10.09
C LEU A 84 9.18 -5.69 11.60
N MET A 85 8.25 -6.22 12.40
CA MET A 85 8.39 -6.19 13.85
C MET A 85 9.33 -7.32 14.29
N PRO A 86 10.35 -7.04 15.11
CA PRO A 86 11.09 -8.11 15.76
C PRO A 86 10.12 -8.90 16.65
N LYS A 87 10.25 -10.24 16.63
CA LYS A 87 9.58 -11.07 17.64
C LYS A 87 10.10 -10.61 18.99
N LEU A 88 9.22 -10.06 19.82
CA LEU A 88 9.53 -9.87 21.23
C LEU A 88 9.76 -11.28 21.80
N ILE A 89 10.99 -11.53 22.24
CA ILE A 89 11.45 -12.76 22.86
C ILE A 89 10.87 -12.84 24.27
#